data_AF-A0A077KN87-F1
#
_entry.id   AF-A0A077KN87-F1
#
_cell.length_a   1.000
_cell.length_b   1.000
_cell.length_c   1.000
_cell.angle_alpha   90.00
_cell.angle_beta   90.00
_cell.angle_gamma   90.00
#
_symmetry.space_group_name_H-M   'P 1'
#
loop_
_entity.id
_entity.type
_entity.pdbx_description
1 polymer ?
#
loop_
_entity_poly.entity_id
_entity_poly.type
_entity_poly.pdbx_seq_one_letter_code
_entity_poly.pdbx_strand_id
1 'polypeptide(L)'
;MYIYSEKDLKKVLQFSVLAFLSICIFFSPVIFKYGTTFLQSYGDSKVSLGSILSLSTLYVYGALGILAIILGLIIQFFRGGYQKVKNLSKNHFAIFSILMIVSNLIFFIRYPLEAGYLIPSVPFVLILLQYILNEKLMKSILFILLLSPFLIHVNTKKIRITGGVFVNENYEDQQLKYCNELVREIKIHSGNQPAIFHVGNYSEQVSLIGNFHKNSNIKIVKYLSPKDREDIINKKYLLYYSNTENGKTENSKTHILDQYGTFLYEDFELIR
;
A
#
# COMPACT_ATOMS: atom_id res chain seq x y z
N MET A 1 22.55 24.36 15.42
CA MET A 1 22.21 24.78 14.04
C MET A 1 23.36 24.31 13.16
N TYR A 2 23.27 23.12 12.56
CA TYR A 2 24.32 22.63 11.65
C TYR A 2 24.20 23.39 10.33
N ILE A 3 24.99 24.45 10.19
CA ILE A 3 25.15 25.16 8.93
C ILE A 3 26.18 24.35 8.14
N TYR A 4 25.70 23.43 7.29
CA TYR A 4 26.56 22.78 6.30
C TYR A 4 26.82 23.80 5.19
N SER A 5 27.83 24.65 5.39
CA SER A 5 28.29 25.64 4.43
C SER A 5 29.77 25.43 4.15
N GLU A 6 30.11 24.27 3.61
CA GLU A 6 31.25 24.14 2.73
C GLU A 6 30.76 23.43 1.47
N LYS A 7 30.93 24.08 0.31
CA LYS A 7 30.66 23.52 -1.02
C LYS A 7 31.69 22.44 -1.32
N ASP A 8 31.66 21.36 -0.56
CA ASP A 8 32.57 20.24 -0.77
C ASP A 8 31.96 19.36 -1.86
N LEU A 9 32.07 19.82 -3.11
CA LEU A 9 31.54 19.17 -4.31
C LEU A 9 31.94 17.68 -4.34
N LYS A 10 33.13 17.38 -3.83
CA LYS A 10 33.62 16.02 -3.64
C LYS A 10 32.71 15.18 -2.74
N LYS A 11 32.28 15.69 -1.58
CA LYS A 11 31.39 14.97 -0.66
C LYS A 11 29.99 14.80 -1.25
N VAL A 12 29.48 15.82 -1.96
CA VAL A 12 28.20 15.72 -2.68
C VAL A 12 28.27 14.63 -3.74
N LEU A 13 29.33 14.65 -4.57
CA LEU A 13 29.52 13.65 -5.62
C LEU A 13 29.70 12.24 -5.03
N GLN A 14 30.48 12.10 -3.96
CA GLN A 14 30.65 10.84 -3.24
C GLN A 14 29.31 10.31 -2.71
N PHE A 15 28.51 11.17 -2.06
CA PHE A 15 27.19 10.79 -1.58
C PHE A 15 26.27 10.37 -2.73
N SER A 16 26.20 11.15 -3.82
CA SER A 16 25.37 10.83 -4.98
C SER A 16 25.77 9.51 -5.64
N VAL A 17 27.08 9.24 -5.78
CA VAL A 17 27.59 7.98 -6.34
C VAL A 17 27.25 6.81 -5.43
N LEU A 18 27.47 6.94 -4.12
CA LEU A 18 27.13 5.88 -3.15
C LEU A 18 25.63 5.61 -3.10
N ALA A 19 24.80 6.65 -3.14
CA ALA A 19 23.35 6.52 -3.20
C ALA A 19 22.91 5.81 -4.49
N PHE A 20 23.47 6.20 -5.64
CA PHE A 20 23.19 5.56 -6.92
C PHE A 20 23.58 4.08 -6.93
N LEU A 21 24.79 3.75 -6.45
CA LEU A 21 25.23 2.36 -6.33
C LEU A 21 24.32 1.56 -5.40
N SER A 22 23.90 2.14 -4.28
CA SER A 22 22.96 1.51 -3.35
C SER A 22 21.62 1.21 -4.03
N ILE A 23 21.07 2.16 -4.80
CA ILE A 23 19.85 1.96 -5.59
C ILE A 23 20.04 0.79 -6.57
N CYS A 24 21.15 0.77 -7.33
CA CYS A 24 21.42 -0.30 -8.27
C CYS A 24 21.50 -1.67 -7.58
N ILE A 25 22.18 -1.77 -6.43
CA ILE A 25 22.31 -3.02 -5.68
C ILE A 25 20.95 -3.49 -5.18
N PHE A 26 20.19 -2.61 -4.50
CA PHE A 26 18.90 -2.99 -3.90
C PHE A 26 17.82 -3.29 -4.94
N PHE A 27 17.81 -2.59 -6.07
CA PHE A 27 16.84 -2.83 -7.13
C PHE A 27 17.29 -3.87 -8.16
N SER A 28 18.53 -4.36 -8.10
CA SER A 28 19.03 -5.38 -9.05
C SER A 28 18.15 -6.63 -9.12
N PRO A 29 17.66 -7.23 -8.02
CA PRO A 29 16.85 -8.46 -8.12
C PRO A 29 15.52 -8.21 -8.83
N VAL A 30 14.94 -7.02 -8.62
CA VAL A 30 13.68 -6.60 -9.25
C VAL A 30 13.90 -6.35 -10.73
N ILE A 31 14.96 -5.63 -11.10
CA ILE A 31 15.29 -5.32 -12.49
C ILE A 31 15.60 -6.61 -13.28
N PHE A 32 16.31 -7.58 -12.68
CA PHE A 32 16.60 -8.84 -13.36
C PHE A 32 15.36 -9.73 -13.53
N LYS A 33 14.45 -9.75 -12.55
CA LYS A 33 13.25 -10.59 -12.60
C LYS A 33 12.13 -9.98 -13.46
N TYR A 34 11.97 -8.66 -13.41
CA TYR A 34 10.84 -7.94 -14.01
C TYR A 34 11.26 -6.93 -15.09
N GLY A 35 12.54 -6.85 -15.47
CA GLY A 35 13.01 -5.92 -16.50
C GLY A 35 12.71 -4.46 -16.18
N THR A 36 12.20 -3.70 -17.14
CA THR A 36 11.65 -2.35 -16.94
C THR A 36 10.14 -2.35 -16.72
N THR A 37 9.48 -3.51 -16.81
CA THR A 37 8.01 -3.59 -16.68
C THR A 37 7.54 -3.40 -15.23
N PHE A 38 8.42 -3.51 -14.23
CA PHE A 38 8.08 -3.09 -12.85
C PHE A 38 7.77 -1.59 -12.73
N LEU A 39 8.23 -0.76 -13.68
CA LEU A 39 7.89 0.67 -13.77
C LEU A 39 6.61 0.91 -14.58
N GLN A 40 5.96 -0.11 -15.13
CA GLN A 40 4.66 0.06 -15.76
C GLN A 40 3.58 0.12 -14.67
N SER A 41 2.66 1.09 -14.79
CA SER A 41 1.52 1.17 -13.89
C SER A 41 0.54 0.07 -14.28
N TYR A 42 0.32 -0.89 -13.38
CA TYR A 42 -0.69 -1.94 -13.52
C TYR A 42 -2.09 -1.48 -13.03
N GLY A 43 -2.28 -0.17 -12.80
CA GLY A 43 -3.55 0.40 -12.35
C GLY A 43 -4.46 0.77 -13.51
N ASP A 44 -5.30 -0.17 -13.96
CA ASP A 44 -6.36 0.06 -14.97
C ASP A 44 -7.54 0.91 -14.45
N SER A 45 -7.47 1.41 -13.22
CA SER A 45 -8.54 2.22 -12.62
C SER A 45 -8.25 3.71 -12.75
N LYS A 46 -9.11 4.43 -13.48
CA LYS A 46 -9.14 5.91 -13.47
C LYS A 46 -9.39 6.37 -12.03
N VAL A 47 -8.35 6.79 -11.33
CA VAL A 47 -8.49 7.30 -9.95
C VAL A 47 -9.08 8.70 -9.99
N SER A 48 -10.18 8.91 -9.26
CA SER A 48 -10.83 10.22 -9.18
C SER A 48 -9.96 11.23 -8.41
N LEU A 49 -10.09 12.52 -8.72
CA LEU A 49 -9.40 13.59 -7.98
C LEU A 49 -9.74 13.56 -6.47
N GLY A 50 -10.97 13.22 -6.12
CA GLY A 50 -11.40 13.06 -4.73
C GLY A 50 -10.66 11.92 -4.01
N SER A 51 -10.43 10.81 -4.72
CA SER A 51 -9.65 9.68 -4.20
C SER A 51 -8.18 10.06 -3.98
N ILE A 52 -7.57 10.78 -4.91
CA ILE A 52 -6.18 11.28 -4.78
C ILE A 52 -6.07 12.22 -3.58
N LEU A 53 -7.00 13.17 -3.44
CA LEU A 53 -7.00 14.11 -2.33
C LEU A 53 -7.16 13.39 -1.00
N SER A 54 -8.10 12.45 -0.92
CA SER A 54 -8.34 11.65 0.29
C SER A 54 -7.09 10.84 0.66
N LEU A 55 -6.51 10.12 -0.31
CA LEU A 55 -5.26 9.37 -0.10
C LEU A 55 -4.10 10.27 0.32
N SER A 56 -3.99 11.48 -0.22
CA SER A 56 -2.89 12.41 0.06
C SER A 56 -3.01 13.15 1.40
N THR A 57 -4.21 13.16 1.99
CA THR A 57 -4.50 13.94 3.19
C THR A 57 -5.05 13.06 4.31
N LEU A 58 -6.30 12.61 4.16
CA LEU A 58 -7.04 11.90 5.19
C LEU A 58 -6.39 10.56 5.54
N TYR A 59 -5.92 9.80 4.55
CA TYR A 59 -5.27 8.51 4.81
C TYR A 59 -3.82 8.63 5.29
N VAL A 60 -3.14 9.77 5.05
CA VAL A 60 -1.77 10.02 5.54
C VAL A 60 -1.77 10.58 6.96
N TYR A 61 -2.56 11.62 7.20
CA TYR A 61 -2.53 12.39 8.45
C TYR A 61 -3.68 12.05 9.40
N GLY A 62 -4.69 11.31 8.93
CA GLY A 62 -5.93 11.07 9.66
C GLY A 62 -6.85 12.30 9.70
N ALA A 63 -8.13 12.07 10.02
CA ALA A 63 -9.14 13.12 10.04
C ALA A 63 -8.86 14.20 11.11
N LEU A 64 -8.43 13.80 12.31
CA LEU A 64 -8.07 14.75 13.36
C LEU A 64 -6.76 15.46 13.05
N GLY A 65 -5.79 14.75 12.49
CA GLY A 65 -4.51 15.33 12.08
C GLY A 65 -4.66 16.42 11.03
N ILE A 66 -5.40 16.16 9.94
CA ILE A 66 -5.63 17.18 8.91
C ILE A 66 -6.43 18.37 9.46
N LEU A 67 -7.43 18.13 10.32
CA LEU A 67 -8.19 19.18 10.97
C LEU A 67 -7.30 20.06 11.86
N ALA A 68 -6.39 19.46 12.63
CA ALA A 68 -5.43 20.19 13.46
C ALA A 68 -4.48 21.05 12.62
N ILE A 69 -3.99 20.53 11.49
CA ILE A 69 -3.15 21.30 10.56
C ILE A 69 -3.93 22.52 10.02
N ILE A 70 -5.16 22.31 9.53
CA ILE A 70 -5.99 23.39 8.97
C ILE A 70 -6.29 24.45 10.03
N LEU A 71 -6.74 24.05 11.23
CA LEU A 71 -7.03 24.96 12.32
C LEU A 71 -5.77 25.71 12.78
N GLY A 72 -4.63 25.04 12.85
CA GLY A 72 -3.36 25.66 13.20
C GLY A 72 -2.95 26.75 12.22
N LEU A 73 -3.09 26.50 10.92
CA LEU A 73 -2.83 27.49 9.87
C LEU A 73 -3.78 28.69 9.98
N ILE A 74 -5.09 28.45 10.18
CA ILE A 74 -6.10 29.51 10.35
C ILE A 74 -5.76 30.37 11.58
N ILE A 75 -5.48 29.75 12.73
CA ILE A 75 -5.15 30.49 13.97
C ILE A 75 -3.87 31.31 13.78
N GLN A 76 -2.85 30.76 13.13
CA GLN A 76 -1.61 31.46 12.86
C GLN A 76 -1.83 32.67 11.94
N PHE A 77 -2.66 32.51 10.89
CA PHE A 77 -3.03 33.58 9.98
C PHE A 77 -3.63 34.78 10.74
N PHE A 78 -4.58 34.54 11.64
CA PHE A 78 -5.25 35.60 12.41
C PHE A 78 -4.42 36.18 13.57
N ARG A 79 -3.49 35.42 14.19
CA ARG A 79 -2.73 35.89 15.37
C ARG A 79 -1.45 36.68 15.08
N GLY A 80 -0.87 36.51 13.90
CA GLY A 80 0.41 37.18 13.59
C GLY A 80 0.83 37.07 12.13
N GLY A 81 -0.05 36.55 11.27
CA GLY A 81 0.26 36.27 9.88
C GLY A 81 1.42 35.28 9.69
N TYR A 82 1.93 35.25 8.46
CA TYR A 82 3.00 34.36 8.02
C TYR A 82 4.34 35.09 7.90
N GLN A 83 4.72 35.87 8.93
CA GLN A 83 5.89 36.75 8.86
C GLN A 83 7.21 36.01 8.57
N LYS A 84 7.36 34.78 9.11
CA LYS A 84 8.52 33.91 8.85
C LYS A 84 8.57 33.37 7.41
N VAL A 85 7.47 33.46 6.66
CA VAL A 85 7.38 32.93 5.29
C VAL A 85 8.13 33.79 4.27
N LYS A 86 8.31 35.08 4.54
CA LYS A 86 9.02 35.99 3.65
C LYS A 86 10.46 35.57 3.35
N ASN A 87 11.09 34.80 4.24
CA ASN A 87 12.45 34.32 4.09
C ASN A 87 12.55 32.85 3.64
N LEU A 88 11.44 32.14 3.40
CA LEU A 88 11.48 30.73 2.97
C LEU A 88 12.19 30.55 1.63
N SER A 89 12.01 31.48 0.68
CA SER A 89 12.65 31.43 -0.64
C SER A 89 14.18 31.57 -0.59
N LYS A 90 14.74 32.04 0.53
CA LYS A 90 16.19 32.14 0.76
C LYS A 90 16.73 30.97 1.58
N ASN A 91 15.84 30.12 2.11
CA ASN A 91 16.20 28.95 2.91
C ASN A 91 16.32 27.72 2.01
N HIS A 92 17.55 27.37 1.65
CA HIS A 92 17.87 26.19 0.82
C HIS A 92 17.27 24.89 1.37
N PHE A 93 17.17 24.74 2.70
CA PHE A 93 16.58 23.55 3.30
C PHE A 93 15.06 23.52 3.13
N ALA A 94 14.38 24.67 3.21
CA ALA A 94 12.96 24.75 2.92
C ALA A 94 12.67 24.44 1.44
N ILE A 95 13.50 24.94 0.52
CA ILE A 95 13.41 24.61 -0.90
C ILE A 95 13.60 23.10 -1.12
N PHE A 96 14.60 22.50 -0.48
CA PHE A 96 14.82 21.06 -0.53
C PHE A 96 13.61 20.27 -0.02
N SER A 97 13.01 20.66 1.11
CA SER A 97 11.77 20.05 1.61
C SER A 97 10.63 20.12 0.61
N ILE A 98 10.44 21.27 -0.05
CA ILE A 98 9.43 21.43 -1.12
C ILE A 98 9.73 20.48 -2.28
N LEU A 99 10.98 20.41 -2.74
CA LEU A 99 11.40 19.52 -3.83
C LEU A 99 11.12 18.05 -3.49
N MET A 100 11.42 17.62 -2.26
CA MET A 100 11.13 16.25 -1.80
C MET A 100 9.64 15.95 -1.79
N ILE A 101 8.81 16.86 -1.28
CA ILE A 101 7.34 16.71 -1.28
C ILE A 101 6.81 16.60 -2.72
N VAL A 102 7.25 17.50 -3.60
CA VAL A 102 6.82 17.51 -5.02
C VAL A 102 7.27 16.25 -5.74
N SER A 103 8.52 15.82 -5.54
CA SER A 103 9.05 14.59 -6.15
C SER A 103 8.26 13.35 -5.75
N ASN A 104 7.99 13.19 -4.45
CA ASN A 104 7.16 12.09 -3.95
C ASN A 104 5.72 12.19 -4.43
N LEU A 105 5.15 13.40 -4.53
CA LEU A 105 3.79 13.60 -5.04
C LEU A 105 3.69 13.23 -6.53
N ILE A 106 4.69 13.56 -7.35
CA ILE A 106 4.75 13.15 -8.76
C ILE A 106 4.78 11.63 -8.87
N PHE A 107 5.61 10.97 -8.06
CA PHE A 107 5.66 9.52 -8.01
C PHE A 107 4.32 8.91 -7.57
N PHE A 108 3.70 9.48 -6.53
CA PHE A 108 2.40 9.05 -6.04
C PHE A 108 1.28 9.24 -7.07
N ILE A 109 1.22 10.36 -7.78
CA ILE A 109 0.20 10.60 -8.83
C ILE A 109 0.34 9.57 -9.96
N ARG A 110 1.56 9.12 -10.25
CA ARG A 110 1.81 8.05 -11.22
C ARG A 110 1.38 6.67 -10.71
N TYR A 111 1.43 6.44 -9.40
CA TYR A 111 1.04 5.18 -8.75
C TYR A 111 0.20 5.41 -7.47
N PRO A 112 -1.05 5.89 -7.58
CA PRO A 112 -1.87 6.27 -6.42
C PRO A 112 -2.56 5.04 -5.81
N LEU A 113 -1.78 4.00 -5.50
CA LEU A 113 -2.29 2.73 -4.97
C LEU A 113 -2.57 2.84 -3.47
N GLU A 114 -1.60 3.35 -2.72
CA GLU A 114 -1.68 3.40 -1.26
C GLU A 114 -1.16 4.74 -0.72
N ALA A 115 -1.82 5.27 0.30
CA ALA A 115 -1.39 6.48 1.00
C ALA A 115 0.01 6.35 1.62
N GLY A 116 0.44 5.10 1.89
CA GLY A 116 1.77 4.78 2.40
C GLY A 116 2.91 5.32 1.54
N TYR A 117 2.69 5.51 0.23
CA TYR A 117 3.71 6.04 -0.68
C TYR A 117 4.03 7.52 -0.43
N LEU A 118 3.19 8.25 0.32
CA LEU A 118 3.42 9.64 0.70
C LEU A 118 4.04 9.79 2.10
N ILE A 119 4.22 8.70 2.86
CA ILE A 119 4.91 8.71 4.16
C ILE A 119 6.28 9.42 4.08
N PRO A 120 7.13 9.18 3.04
CA PRO A 120 8.40 9.87 2.93
C PRO A 120 8.29 11.42 2.84
N SER A 121 7.15 11.96 2.44
CA SER A 121 6.89 13.42 2.39
C SER A 121 6.53 14.02 3.74
N VAL A 122 5.97 13.23 4.67
CA VAL A 122 5.49 13.71 5.98
C VAL A 122 6.54 14.51 6.76
N PRO A 123 7.79 14.04 6.96
CA PRO A 123 8.77 14.82 7.72
C PRO A 123 9.05 16.19 7.09
N PHE A 124 9.10 16.27 5.76
CA PHE A 124 9.32 17.53 5.05
C PHE A 124 8.12 18.48 5.18
N VAL A 125 6.90 17.96 5.18
CA VAL A 125 5.68 18.75 5.45
C VAL A 125 5.73 19.32 6.87
N LEU A 126 6.09 18.50 7.86
CA LEU A 126 6.20 18.94 9.26
C LEU A 126 7.28 20.02 9.45
N ILE A 127 8.43 19.87 8.79
CA ILE A 127 9.49 20.89 8.77
C ILE A 127 8.97 22.20 8.18
N LEU A 128 8.26 22.16 7.05
CA LEU A 128 7.67 23.36 6.44
C LEU A 128 6.63 24.01 7.36
N LEU A 129 5.78 23.21 8.01
CA LEU A 129 4.81 23.69 9.00
C LEU A 129 5.49 24.42 10.17
N GLN A 130 6.64 23.94 10.64
CA GLN A 130 7.40 24.61 11.70
C GLN A 130 7.89 26.01 11.30
N TYR A 131 8.18 26.25 10.01
CA TYR A 131 8.54 27.59 9.55
C TYR A 131 7.35 28.54 9.45
N ILE A 132 6.12 28.01 9.39
CA ILE A 132 4.89 28.79 9.25
C ILE A 132 4.27 29.06 10.63
N LEU A 133 4.22 28.05 11.48
CA LEU A 133 3.50 28.07 12.75
C LEU A 133 4.38 28.51 13.92
N ASN A 134 3.77 29.12 14.94
CA ASN A 134 4.45 29.30 16.21
C ASN A 134 4.65 27.96 16.94
N GLU A 135 5.59 27.94 17.89
CA GLU A 135 5.99 26.72 18.59
C GLU A 135 4.84 26.06 19.36
N LYS A 136 3.94 26.85 19.97
CA LYS A 136 2.80 26.33 20.74
C LYS A 136 1.82 25.59 19.84
N LEU A 137 1.46 26.19 18.70
CA LEU A 137 0.58 25.57 17.70
C LEU A 137 1.23 24.33 17.10
N MET A 138 2.52 24.38 16.76
CA MET A 138 3.24 23.23 16.22
C MET A 138 3.24 22.05 17.20
N LYS A 139 3.51 22.27 18.48
CA LYS A 139 3.45 21.23 19.52
C LYS A 139 2.07 20.60 19.62
N SER A 140 1.00 21.41 19.62
CA SER A 140 -0.38 20.90 19.65
C SER A 140 -0.72 20.06 18.42
N ILE A 141 -0.31 20.49 17.22
CA ILE A 141 -0.55 19.74 15.99
C ILE A 141 0.19 18.40 16.00
N LEU A 142 1.46 18.39 16.40
CA LEU A 142 2.24 17.15 16.51
C LEU A 142 1.60 16.17 17.48
N PHE A 143 1.10 16.65 18.62
CA PHE A 143 0.39 15.80 19.58
C PHE A 143 -0.91 15.22 19.01
N ILE A 144 -1.71 16.03 18.30
CA ILE A 144 -2.94 15.55 17.67
C ILE A 144 -2.64 14.59 16.52
N LEU A 145 -1.60 14.85 15.72
CA LEU A 145 -1.15 13.93 14.66
C LEU A 145 -0.72 12.58 15.23
N LEU A 146 -0.04 12.56 16.39
CA LEU A 146 0.34 11.33 17.08
C LEU A 146 -0.90 10.53 17.52
N LEU A 147 -1.93 11.20 18.02
CA LEU A 147 -3.15 10.56 18.51
C LEU A 147 -4.15 10.20 17.40
N SER A 148 -4.12 10.90 16.27
CA SER A 148 -5.09 10.74 15.18
C SER A 148 -5.29 9.30 14.71
N PRO A 149 -4.25 8.45 14.56
CA PRO A 149 -4.41 7.07 14.10
C PRO A 149 -5.23 6.19 15.05
N PHE A 150 -5.33 6.56 16.33
CA PHE A 150 -5.96 5.76 17.37
C PHE A 150 -7.41 6.15 17.69
N LEU A 151 -7.85 7.34 17.27
CA LEU A 151 -9.12 7.90 17.72
C LEU A 151 -10.25 7.78 16.70
N ILE A 152 -10.04 8.29 15.47
CA ILE A 152 -11.13 8.43 14.49
C ILE A 152 -10.65 7.93 13.13
N HIS A 153 -11.44 7.04 12.54
CA HIS A 153 -11.31 6.61 11.15
C HIS A 153 -12.49 7.10 10.33
N VAL A 154 -12.20 7.78 9.23
CA VAL A 154 -13.22 8.28 8.29
C VAL A 154 -13.04 7.56 6.97
N ASN A 155 -14.11 6.93 6.48
CA ASN A 155 -14.16 6.37 5.14
C ASN A 155 -15.32 7.02 4.37
N THR A 156 -15.28 6.92 3.04
CA THR A 156 -16.29 7.37 2.06
C THR A 156 -17.74 7.04 2.43
N LYS A 157 -17.99 6.02 3.26
CA LYS A 157 -19.34 5.57 3.64
C LYS A 157 -19.73 5.87 5.09
N LYS A 158 -18.78 5.94 6.03
CA LYS A 158 -19.06 6.05 7.48
C LYS A 158 -17.90 6.70 8.24
N ILE A 159 -18.24 7.41 9.31
CA ILE A 159 -17.31 7.86 10.36
C ILE A 159 -17.34 6.80 11.46
N ARG A 160 -16.18 6.26 11.84
CA ARG A 160 -16.03 5.32 12.95
C ARG A 160 -15.24 5.99 14.07
N ILE A 161 -15.76 5.92 15.30
CA ILE A 161 -15.06 6.34 16.52
C ILE A 161 -14.15 5.20 16.98
N THR A 162 -13.33 4.74 16.06
CA THR A 162 -12.31 3.71 16.27
C THR A 162 -11.17 4.10 15.36
N GLY A 163 -9.96 4.16 15.92
CA GLY A 163 -8.76 4.55 15.18
C GLY A 163 -8.52 3.70 13.94
N GLY A 164 -7.90 4.31 12.92
CA GLY A 164 -7.51 3.62 11.69
C GLY A 164 -6.60 2.42 11.96
N VAL A 165 -5.76 2.47 13.01
CA VAL A 165 -4.90 1.35 13.41
C VAL A 165 -5.74 0.12 13.77
N PHE A 166 -6.74 0.27 14.63
CA PHE A 166 -7.59 -0.85 15.06
C PHE A 166 -8.53 -1.34 13.96
N VAL A 167 -8.97 -0.45 13.07
CA VAL A 167 -9.74 -0.84 11.88
C VAL A 167 -8.88 -1.70 10.96
N ASN A 168 -7.60 -1.35 10.79
CA ASN A 168 -6.67 -2.12 9.95
C ASN A 168 -6.29 -3.46 10.61
N GLU A 169 -6.05 -3.48 11.91
CA GLU A 169 -5.82 -4.72 12.68
C GLU A 169 -6.99 -5.70 12.51
N ASN A 170 -8.23 -5.24 12.71
CA ASN A 170 -9.41 -6.08 12.52
C ASN A 170 -9.59 -6.54 11.06
N TYR A 171 -9.14 -5.75 10.07
CA TYR A 171 -9.14 -6.17 8.67
C TYR A 171 -8.14 -7.30 8.44
N GLU A 172 -6.91 -7.15 8.95
CA GLU A 172 -5.85 -8.16 8.85
C GLU A 172 -6.24 -9.45 9.58
N ASP A 173 -6.86 -9.36 10.76
CA ASP A 173 -7.37 -10.51 11.51
C ASP A 173 -8.44 -11.29 10.73
N GLN A 174 -9.38 -10.58 10.08
CA GLN A 174 -10.39 -11.22 9.25
C GLN A 174 -9.79 -11.89 8.02
N GLN A 175 -8.82 -11.26 7.36
CA GLN A 175 -8.10 -11.87 6.23
C GLN A 175 -7.31 -13.11 6.66
N LEU A 176 -6.63 -13.04 7.81
CA LEU A 176 -5.89 -14.16 8.36
C LEU A 176 -6.82 -15.32 8.70
N LYS A 177 -7.97 -15.03 9.31
CA LYS A 177 -9.01 -16.04 9.59
C LYS A 177 -9.52 -16.70 8.30
N TYR A 178 -9.84 -15.90 7.29
CA TYR A 178 -10.25 -16.40 5.97
C TYR A 178 -9.19 -17.34 5.37
N CYS A 179 -7.91 -16.92 5.39
CA CYS A 179 -6.83 -17.75 4.86
C CYS A 179 -6.66 -19.05 5.65
N ASN A 180 -6.81 -19.02 6.98
CA ASN A 180 -6.75 -20.22 7.82
C ASN A 180 -7.90 -21.19 7.53
N GLU A 181 -9.12 -20.68 7.34
CA GLU A 181 -10.28 -21.47 6.93
C GLU A 181 -10.06 -22.10 5.55
N LEU A 182 -9.55 -21.32 4.60
CA LEU A 182 -9.25 -21.81 3.26
C LEU A 182 -8.14 -22.88 3.27
N VAL A 183 -7.08 -22.70 4.06
CA VAL A 183 -6.04 -23.72 4.27
C VAL A 183 -6.64 -25.00 4.87
N ARG A 184 -7.59 -24.88 5.81
CA ARG A 184 -8.28 -26.02 6.41
C ARG A 184 -9.10 -26.76 5.35
N GLU A 185 -9.88 -26.07 4.54
CA GLU A 185 -10.66 -26.68 3.46
C GLU A 185 -9.76 -27.36 2.43
N ILE A 186 -8.66 -26.71 2.04
CA ILE A 186 -7.66 -27.33 1.18
C ILE A 186 -7.15 -28.62 1.81
N LYS A 187 -6.78 -28.63 3.09
CA LYS A 187 -6.29 -29.86 3.76
C LYS A 187 -7.36 -30.96 3.83
N ILE A 188 -8.63 -30.62 4.00
CA ILE A 188 -9.76 -31.59 4.00
C ILE A 188 -9.91 -32.22 2.61
N HIS A 189 -9.84 -31.40 1.56
CA HIS A 189 -10.00 -31.85 0.17
C HIS A 189 -8.71 -32.37 -0.48
N SER A 190 -7.57 -32.19 0.19
CA SER A 190 -6.27 -32.73 -0.21
C SER A 190 -6.20 -34.21 0.15
N GLY A 191 -6.72 -35.05 -0.73
CA GLY A 191 -6.58 -36.50 -0.65
C GLY A 191 -5.30 -37.03 -1.29
N ASN A 192 -5.33 -38.30 -1.70
CA ASN A 192 -4.21 -38.94 -2.43
C ASN A 192 -4.11 -38.50 -3.90
N GLN A 193 -5.16 -37.91 -4.46
CA GLN A 193 -5.18 -37.47 -5.86
C GLN A 193 -4.59 -36.07 -6.03
N PRO A 194 -3.89 -35.80 -7.16
CA PRO A 194 -3.44 -34.47 -7.50
C PRO A 194 -4.59 -33.47 -7.62
N ALA A 195 -4.46 -32.30 -6.99
CA ALA A 195 -5.49 -31.26 -6.98
C ALA A 195 -4.89 -29.86 -7.20
N ILE A 196 -5.60 -29.03 -7.96
CA ILE A 196 -5.31 -27.62 -8.19
C ILE A 196 -6.39 -26.80 -7.49
N PHE A 197 -5.95 -25.91 -6.60
CA PHE A 197 -6.79 -24.98 -5.84
C PHE A 197 -6.61 -23.57 -6.41
N HIS A 198 -7.61 -23.11 -7.16
CA HIS A 198 -7.68 -21.76 -7.69
C HIS A 198 -8.27 -20.81 -6.63
N VAL A 199 -7.40 -20.06 -5.95
CA VAL A 199 -7.77 -19.17 -4.83
C VAL A 199 -7.49 -17.69 -5.11
N GLY A 200 -7.17 -17.35 -6.36
CA GLY A 200 -6.97 -15.95 -6.80
C GLY A 200 -5.84 -15.24 -6.05
N ASN A 201 -6.08 -13.98 -5.67
CA ASN A 201 -5.10 -13.13 -4.98
C ASN A 201 -4.58 -13.71 -3.65
N TYR A 202 -5.29 -14.66 -3.02
CA TYR A 202 -4.89 -15.27 -1.76
C TYR A 202 -3.87 -16.41 -1.93
N SER A 203 -3.51 -16.78 -3.15
CA SER A 203 -2.65 -17.95 -3.45
C SER A 203 -1.31 -17.94 -2.72
N GLU A 204 -0.61 -16.80 -2.69
CA GLU A 204 0.68 -16.68 -2.00
C GLU A 204 0.52 -16.79 -0.47
N GLN A 205 -0.50 -16.12 0.09
CA GLN A 205 -0.78 -16.12 1.53
C GLN A 205 -1.18 -17.52 2.01
N VAL A 206 -2.09 -18.17 1.29
CA VAL A 206 -2.54 -19.55 1.57
C VAL A 206 -1.38 -20.53 1.45
N SER A 207 -0.53 -20.39 0.43
CA SER A 207 0.66 -21.25 0.26
C SER A 207 1.63 -21.11 1.43
N LEU A 208 1.83 -19.87 1.91
CA LEU A 208 2.74 -19.56 3.02
C LEU A 208 2.18 -20.05 4.37
N ILE A 209 0.90 -19.75 4.68
CA ILE A 209 0.23 -20.15 5.93
C ILE A 209 0.06 -21.66 6.00
N GLY A 210 -0.37 -22.28 4.90
CA GLY A 210 -0.65 -23.70 4.86
C GLY A 210 0.60 -24.58 4.90
N ASN A 211 1.76 -24.01 4.56
CA ASN A 211 3.05 -24.69 4.48
C ASN A 211 2.94 -26.06 3.77
N PHE A 212 2.25 -26.06 2.63
CA PHE A 212 2.09 -27.27 1.83
C PHE A 212 3.46 -27.69 1.31
N HIS A 213 3.88 -28.93 1.61
CA HIS A 213 5.18 -29.43 1.19
C HIS A 213 5.34 -29.28 -0.34
N LYS A 214 6.53 -28.87 -0.81
CA LYS A 214 6.83 -28.72 -2.24
C LYS A 214 6.62 -30.00 -3.07
N ASN A 215 6.61 -31.18 -2.41
CA ASN A 215 6.35 -32.48 -3.02
C ASN A 215 4.90 -32.96 -2.81
N SER A 216 4.00 -32.10 -2.33
CA SER A 216 2.59 -32.44 -2.20
C SER A 216 1.91 -32.46 -3.56
N ASN A 217 0.90 -33.31 -3.69
CA ASN A 217 0.02 -33.42 -4.86
C ASN A 217 -0.90 -32.18 -5.01
N ILE A 218 -0.54 -31.04 -4.42
CA ILE A 218 -1.38 -29.87 -4.25
C ILE A 218 -0.72 -28.71 -4.99
N LYS A 219 -1.49 -28.05 -5.86
CA LYS A 219 -1.07 -26.81 -6.52
C LYS A 219 -2.01 -25.68 -6.13
N ILE A 220 -1.49 -24.60 -5.58
CA ILE A 220 -2.29 -23.41 -5.21
C ILE A 220 -1.94 -22.31 -6.20
N VAL A 221 -2.95 -21.77 -6.88
CA VAL A 221 -2.74 -20.85 -8.00
C VAL A 221 -3.66 -19.64 -7.95
N LYS A 222 -3.13 -18.51 -8.46
CA LYS A 222 -3.91 -17.31 -8.77
C LYS A 222 -4.63 -17.41 -10.12
N TYR A 223 -3.98 -18.04 -11.09
CA TYR A 223 -4.46 -18.22 -12.47
C TYR A 223 -4.05 -19.61 -12.96
N LEU A 224 -4.85 -20.20 -13.85
CA LEU A 224 -4.52 -21.47 -14.49
C LEU A 224 -3.59 -21.26 -15.69
N SER A 225 -2.44 -21.94 -15.67
CA SER A 225 -1.58 -21.99 -16.86
C SER A 225 -2.22 -22.84 -17.96
N PRO A 226 -1.81 -22.70 -19.24
CA PRO A 226 -2.29 -23.55 -20.33
C PRO A 226 -2.15 -25.05 -20.03
N LYS A 227 -1.03 -25.44 -19.40
CA LYS A 227 -0.77 -26.82 -18.97
C LYS A 227 -1.73 -27.28 -17.88
N ASP A 228 -2.03 -26.42 -16.90
CA ASP A 228 -2.99 -26.76 -15.85
C ASP A 228 -4.37 -27.07 -16.44
N ARG A 229 -4.80 -26.27 -17.42
CA ARG A 229 -6.08 -26.49 -18.12
C ARG A 229 -6.12 -27.84 -18.82
N GLU A 230 -5.05 -28.18 -19.54
CA GLU A 230 -4.93 -29.47 -20.22
C GLU A 230 -4.92 -30.64 -19.23
N ASP A 231 -4.19 -30.51 -18.11
CA ASP A 231 -4.11 -31.55 -17.09
C ASP A 231 -5.46 -31.74 -16.34
N ILE A 232 -6.25 -30.67 -16.17
CA ILE A 232 -7.62 -30.74 -15.63
C ILE A 232 -8.57 -31.44 -16.61
N ILE A 233 -8.55 -31.06 -17.89
CA ILE A 233 -9.39 -31.66 -18.94
C ILE A 233 -9.10 -33.17 -19.08
N ASN A 234 -7.82 -33.55 -18.98
CA ASN A 234 -7.36 -34.94 -19.01
C ASN A 234 -7.53 -35.68 -17.67
N LYS A 235 -8.21 -35.07 -16.68
CA LYS A 235 -8.49 -35.65 -15.36
C LYS A 235 -7.23 -36.09 -14.57
N LYS A 236 -6.08 -35.47 -14.84
CA LYS A 236 -4.85 -35.70 -14.06
C LYS A 236 -4.89 -34.97 -12.73
N TYR A 237 -5.58 -33.82 -12.69
CA TYR A 237 -5.79 -33.03 -11.49
C TYR A 237 -7.27 -32.76 -11.27
N LEU A 238 -7.71 -32.87 -10.02
CA LEU A 238 -8.97 -32.30 -9.57
C LEU A 238 -8.85 -30.78 -9.50
N LEU A 239 -9.91 -30.05 -9.85
CA LEU A 239 -9.95 -28.59 -9.76
C LEU A 239 -10.89 -28.18 -8.64
N TYR A 240 -10.39 -27.39 -7.71
CA TYR A 240 -11.16 -26.71 -6.68
C TYR A 240 -11.02 -25.20 -6.87
N TYR A 241 -12.09 -24.43 -6.68
CA TYR A 241 -12.02 -22.98 -6.85
C TYR A 241 -12.76 -22.21 -5.77
N SER A 242 -12.19 -21.06 -5.40
CA SER A 242 -12.86 -20.03 -4.63
C SER A 242 -13.48 -18.99 -5.55
N ASN A 243 -14.63 -18.43 -5.17
CA ASN A 243 -15.44 -17.50 -5.98
C ASN A 243 -14.87 -16.06 -6.06
N THR A 244 -13.56 -15.97 -6.21
CA THR A 244 -12.80 -14.71 -6.29
C THR A 244 -13.06 -13.95 -7.58
N GLU A 245 -12.84 -12.62 -7.58
CA GLU A 245 -12.90 -11.80 -8.80
C GLU A 245 -11.96 -12.31 -9.90
N ASN A 246 -10.77 -12.81 -9.53
CA ASN A 246 -9.85 -13.45 -10.48
C ASN A 246 -10.47 -14.71 -11.09
N GLY A 247 -11.10 -15.54 -10.27
CA GLY A 247 -11.80 -16.74 -10.74
C GLY A 247 -12.94 -16.41 -11.68
N LYS A 248 -13.78 -15.42 -11.36
CA LYS A 248 -14.86 -14.93 -12.23
C LYS A 248 -14.34 -14.44 -13.58
N THR A 249 -13.25 -13.68 -13.58
CA THR A 249 -12.62 -13.14 -14.80
C THR A 249 -11.98 -14.23 -15.66
N GLU A 250 -11.36 -15.23 -15.04
CA GLU A 250 -10.78 -16.37 -15.75
C GLU A 250 -11.87 -17.28 -16.33
N ASN A 251 -12.90 -17.53 -15.54
CA ASN A 251 -14.01 -18.39 -15.91
C ASN A 251 -14.91 -17.77 -16.99
N SER A 252 -15.08 -16.44 -17.01
CA SER A 252 -15.79 -15.76 -18.11
C SER A 252 -15.11 -15.91 -19.47
N LYS A 253 -13.80 -16.24 -19.49
CA LYS A 253 -13.01 -16.44 -20.72
C LYS A 253 -12.87 -17.90 -21.11
N THR A 254 -12.81 -18.80 -20.12
CA THR A 254 -12.42 -20.20 -20.32
C THR A 254 -13.49 -21.21 -19.97
N HIS A 255 -14.48 -20.82 -19.16
CA HIS A 255 -15.53 -21.67 -18.58
C HIS A 255 -15.02 -22.90 -17.80
N ILE A 256 -13.71 -22.98 -17.53
CA ILE A 256 -13.10 -24.18 -16.99
C ILE A 256 -13.46 -24.41 -15.52
N LEU A 257 -13.69 -23.34 -14.75
CA LEU A 257 -14.08 -23.46 -13.34
C LEU A 257 -15.51 -24.03 -13.23
N ASP A 258 -16.43 -23.60 -14.09
CA ASP A 258 -17.81 -24.13 -14.08
C ASP A 258 -17.90 -25.55 -14.66
N GLN A 259 -17.10 -25.87 -15.68
CA GLN A 259 -17.18 -27.16 -16.38
C GLN A 259 -16.46 -28.29 -15.64
N TYR A 260 -15.35 -27.99 -14.97
CA TYR A 260 -14.47 -29.01 -14.37
C TYR A 260 -14.16 -28.76 -12.89
N GLY A 261 -14.52 -27.59 -12.36
CA GLY A 261 -14.21 -27.20 -11.00
C GLY A 261 -15.26 -27.61 -9.98
N THR A 262 -14.80 -27.93 -8.78
CA THR A 262 -15.63 -28.06 -7.59
C THR A 262 -15.52 -26.77 -6.79
N PHE A 263 -16.67 -26.17 -6.46
CA PHE A 263 -16.70 -25.00 -5.59
C PHE A 263 -16.15 -25.35 -4.20
N LEU A 264 -15.21 -24.55 -3.72
CA LEU A 264 -14.51 -24.76 -2.45
C LEU A 264 -14.94 -23.77 -1.38
N TYR A 265 -14.90 -22.47 -1.70
CA TYR A 265 -15.08 -21.42 -0.70
C TYR A 265 -15.53 -20.09 -1.34
N GLU A 266 -16.27 -19.29 -0.60
CA GLU A 266 -16.65 -17.94 -1.06
C GLU A 266 -15.44 -17.00 -1.08
N ASP A 267 -15.58 -15.87 -1.80
CA ASP A 267 -14.59 -14.81 -1.74
C ASP A 267 -14.56 -14.16 -0.35
N PHE A 268 -13.45 -13.53 -0.01
CA PHE A 268 -13.34 -12.76 1.22
C PHE A 268 -14.24 -11.53 1.15
N GLU A 269 -15.22 -11.47 2.02
CA GLU A 269 -16.02 -10.27 2.25
C GLU A 269 -15.72 -9.69 3.63
N LEU A 270 -15.30 -8.42 3.65
CA LEU A 270 -15.02 -7.72 4.90
C LEU A 270 -16.31 -7.54 5.70
N ILE A 271 -16.39 -8.17 6.87
CA ILE A 271 -17.49 -7.99 7.82
C ILE A 271 -17.35 -6.58 8.43
N ARG A 272 -18.35 -5.73 8.16
CA ARG A 272 -18.31 -4.30 8.46
C ARG A 272 -18.74 -3.93 9.86
#